data_AF-A0A4C1SGK1-F1
#
_entry.id   AF-A0A4C1SGK1-F1
#
_cell.length_a   1.000
_cell.length_b   1.000
_cell.length_c   1.000
_cell.angle_alpha   90.00
_cell.angle_beta   90.00
_cell.angle_gamma   90.00
#
_symmetry.space_group_name_H-M   'P 1'
#
loop_
_entity.id
_entity.type
_entity.pdbx_description
1 polymer ?
#
loop_
_entity_poly.entity_id
_entity_poly.type
_entity_poly.pdbx_seq_one_letter_code
_entity_poly.pdbx_strand_id
1 'polypeptide(L)'
;MITSARRKTLEQRELFYKLSTGPDGVKREVELNRMQHRSARKRVIDSAAFIALPGKLDHATVVAYTVGSGVASKQSRSTQHTPQISLTTERQLSNDDATLKSKEFQETNFELESRILKENM
;
A
#
# COMPACT_ATOMS: atom_id res chain seq x y z
N MET A 1 -1.32 -7.93 20.49
CA MET A 1 -2.60 -7.19 20.45
C MET A 1 -2.68 -6.50 19.10
N ILE A 2 -3.85 -6.51 18.44
CA ILE A 2 -4.06 -5.73 17.22
C ILE A 2 -4.29 -4.27 17.61
N THR A 3 -3.63 -3.35 16.92
CA THR A 3 -3.81 -1.92 17.15
C THR A 3 -5.13 -1.44 16.54
N SER A 4 -5.66 -0.35 17.08
CA SER A 4 -6.85 0.32 16.54
C SER A 4 -6.67 0.70 15.07
N ALA A 5 -5.47 1.15 14.69
CA ALA A 5 -5.14 1.48 13.30
C ALA A 5 -5.28 0.26 12.38
N ARG A 6 -4.64 -0.87 12.70
CA ARG A 6 -4.76 -2.10 11.89
C ARG A 6 -6.20 -2.60 11.81
N ARG A 7 -6.95 -2.54 12.91
CA ARG A 7 -8.37 -2.93 12.94
C ARG A 7 -9.21 -2.06 11.99
N LYS A 8 -9.08 -0.74 12.10
CA LYS A 8 -9.80 0.22 11.24
C LYS A 8 -9.55 -0.05 9.76
N THR A 9 -8.32 -0.36 9.39
CA THR A 9 -7.98 -0.67 8.00
C THR A 9 -8.67 -1.94 7.49
N LEU A 10 -8.88 -2.96 8.33
CA LEU A 10 -9.60 -4.19 7.96
C LEU A 10 -11.12 -4.06 7.95
N GLU A 11 -11.65 -2.96 8.51
CA GLU A 11 -13.08 -2.64 8.58
C GLU A 11 -13.53 -1.64 7.50
N GLN A 12 -12.63 -1.25 6.59
CA GLN A 12 -12.92 -0.27 5.54
C GLN A 12 -14.04 -0.73 4.59
N ARG A 13 -14.95 0.18 4.25
CA ARG A 13 -16.10 -0.06 3.36
C ARG A 13 -15.70 -0.63 2.00
N GLU A 14 -14.57 -0.20 1.46
CA GLU A 14 -14.02 -0.64 0.17
C GLU A 14 -13.62 -2.12 0.12
N LEU A 15 -13.50 -2.76 1.30
CA LEU A 15 -13.27 -4.20 1.40
C LEU A 15 -14.55 -5.02 1.17
N PHE A 16 -15.72 -4.37 1.27
CA PHE A 16 -17.02 -5.01 1.23
C PHE A 16 -17.84 -4.61 0.02
N TYR A 17 -17.68 -3.38 -0.47
CA TYR A 17 -18.47 -2.83 -1.57
C TYR A 17 -17.58 -2.27 -2.67
N LYS A 18 -18.08 -2.35 -3.90
CA LYS A 18 -17.50 -1.69 -5.07
C LYS A 18 -18.55 -0.77 -5.70
N LEU A 19 -18.11 0.39 -6.18
CA LEU A 19 -18.95 1.24 -7.03
C LEU A 19 -19.05 0.61 -8.42
N SER A 20 -20.28 0.27 -8.82
CA SER A 20 -20.62 -0.18 -10.16
C SER A 20 -21.48 0.87 -10.85
N THR A 21 -21.22 1.11 -12.13
CA THR A 21 -22.05 2.02 -12.93
C THR A 21 -23.08 1.17 -13.66
N GLY A 22 -24.36 1.42 -13.38
CA GLY A 22 -25.47 0.74 -14.05
C GLY A 22 -25.64 1.20 -15.50
N PRO A 23 -26.51 0.52 -16.27
CA PRO A 23 -26.83 0.91 -17.65
C PRO A 23 -27.41 2.33 -17.75
N ASP A 24 -28.04 2.82 -16.69
CA ASP A 24 -28.62 4.16 -16.60
C ASP A 24 -27.58 5.25 -16.24
N GLY A 25 -26.28 4.91 -16.18
CA GLY A 25 -25.20 5.83 -15.80
C GLY A 25 -25.11 6.13 -14.29
N VAL A 26 -26.06 5.64 -13.49
CA VAL A 26 -26.06 5.84 -12.04
C VAL A 26 -25.04 4.93 -11.36
N LYS A 27 -24.16 5.51 -10.53
CA LYS A 27 -23.23 4.76 -9.68
C LYS A 27 -23.97 4.22 -8.47
N ARG A 28 -23.87 2.91 -8.25
CA ARG A 28 -24.42 2.23 -7.08
C ARG A 28 -23.34 1.38 -6.42
N GLU A 29 -23.42 1.26 -5.12
CA GLU A 29 -22.57 0.33 -4.38
C GLU A 29 -23.12 -1.07 -4.51
N VAL A 30 -22.26 -1.98 -4.95
CA VAL A 30 -22.55 -3.40 -5.10
C VAL A 30 -21.69 -4.16 -4.11
N GLU A 31 -22.31 -5.00 -3.31
CA GLU A 31 -21.60 -5.85 -2.36
C GLU A 31 -20.72 -6.87 -3.11
N LEU A 32 -19.50 -7.01 -2.64
CA LEU A 32 -18.55 -7.97 -3.14
C LEU A 32 -18.91 -9.38 -2.64
N ASN A 33 -18.63 -10.39 -3.45
CA ASN A 33 -18.78 -11.79 -3.04
C ASN A 33 -17.65 -12.18 -2.04
N ARG A 34 -17.83 -13.27 -1.29
CA ARG A 34 -16.85 -13.83 -0.34
C ARG A 34 -15.43 -13.96 -0.90
N MET A 35 -15.29 -14.40 -2.14
CA MET A 35 -13.97 -14.51 -2.80
C MET A 35 -13.34 -13.14 -3.08
N GLN A 36 -14.17 -12.14 -3.42
CA GLN A 36 -13.73 -10.78 -3.65
C GLN A 36 -13.37 -10.08 -2.33
N HIS A 37 -14.14 -10.29 -1.25
CA HIS A 37 -13.77 -9.83 0.10
C HIS A 37 -12.40 -10.38 0.51
N ARG A 38 -12.17 -11.69 0.30
CA ARG A 38 -10.89 -12.33 0.61
C ARG A 38 -9.74 -11.70 -0.18
N SER A 39 -9.92 -11.49 -1.49
CA SER A 39 -8.92 -10.88 -2.35
C SER A 39 -8.63 -9.41 -1.97
N ALA A 40 -9.68 -8.61 -1.76
CA ALA A 40 -9.56 -7.20 -1.37
C ALA A 40 -8.79 -7.06 -0.05
N ARG A 41 -9.15 -7.84 0.97
CA ARG A 41 -8.47 -7.82 2.26
C ARG A 41 -7.03 -8.32 2.18
N LYS A 42 -6.76 -9.33 1.36
CA LYS A 42 -5.38 -9.80 1.13
C LYS A 42 -4.51 -8.68 0.58
N ARG A 43 -4.98 -7.93 -0.43
CA ARG A 43 -4.24 -6.78 -0.98
C ARG A 43 -3.92 -5.73 0.07
N VAL A 44 -4.85 -5.47 0.99
CA VAL A 44 -4.63 -4.53 2.09
C VAL A 44 -3.58 -5.06 3.06
N ILE A 45 -3.66 -6.32 3.46
CA ILE A 45 -2.69 -6.93 4.39
C ILE A 45 -1.27 -6.97 3.80
N ASP A 46 -1.17 -7.27 2.51
CA ASP A 46 0.09 -7.33 1.76
C ASP A 46 0.63 -5.91 1.41
N SER A 47 -0.13 -4.84 1.68
CA SER A 47 0.28 -3.47 1.36
C SER A 47 1.34 -2.94 2.33
N ALA A 48 2.29 -2.17 1.80
CA ALA A 48 3.34 -1.53 2.60
C ALA A 48 2.75 -0.61 3.69
N ALA A 49 1.66 0.10 3.39
CA ALA A 49 0.96 0.96 4.33
C ALA A 49 0.44 0.17 5.55
N PHE A 50 -0.12 -1.02 5.34
CA PHE A 50 -0.61 -1.87 6.43
C PHE A 50 0.53 -2.50 7.22
N ILE A 51 1.61 -2.94 6.55
CA ILE A 51 2.79 -3.51 7.20
C ILE A 51 3.47 -2.50 8.11
N ALA A 52 3.54 -1.22 7.69
CA ALA A 52 4.11 -0.13 8.48
C ALA A 52 3.32 0.19 9.76
N LEU A 53 2.03 -0.19 9.84
CA LEU A 53 1.25 0.02 11.06
C LEU A 53 1.78 -0.86 12.20
N PRO A 54 1.99 -0.31 13.41
CA PRO A 54 2.47 -1.09 14.54
C PRO A 54 1.44 -2.14 14.98
N GLY A 55 1.92 -3.19 15.65
CA GLY A 55 1.10 -4.26 16.21
C GLY A 55 1.06 -5.53 15.35
N LYS A 56 0.50 -6.61 15.93
CA LYS A 56 0.31 -7.89 15.22
C LYS A 56 -1.13 -8.03 14.76
N LEU A 57 -1.33 -8.78 13.67
CA LEU A 57 -2.66 -9.21 13.27
C LEU A 57 -3.28 -10.10 14.36
N ASP A 58 -4.59 -10.09 14.51
CA ASP A 58 -5.26 -11.04 15.40
C ASP A 58 -5.20 -12.46 14.80
N HIS A 59 -5.23 -13.45 15.68
CA HIS A 59 -5.02 -14.84 15.29
C HIS A 59 -6.10 -15.36 14.34
N ALA A 60 -7.37 -14.98 14.55
CA ALA A 60 -8.47 -15.37 13.69
C ALA A 60 -8.29 -14.84 12.26
N THR A 61 -7.90 -13.56 12.13
CA THR A 61 -7.58 -12.95 10.85
C THR A 61 -6.42 -13.68 10.17
N VAL A 62 -5.33 -14.00 10.88
CA VAL A 62 -4.22 -14.77 10.29
C VAL A 62 -4.71 -16.12 9.77
N VAL A 63 -5.34 -16.91 10.65
CA VAL A 63 -5.81 -18.28 10.35
C VAL A 63 -6.74 -18.28 9.14
N ALA A 64 -7.69 -17.35 9.05
CA ALA A 64 -8.64 -17.26 7.94
C ALA A 64 -7.97 -17.15 6.56
N TYR A 65 -6.77 -16.55 6.48
CA TYR A 65 -6.01 -16.45 5.23
C TYR A 65 -5.07 -17.63 5.02
N THR A 66 -4.42 -18.14 6.07
CA THR A 66 -3.49 -19.27 5.95
C THR A 66 -4.21 -20.56 5.57
N VAL A 67 -5.39 -20.85 6.15
CA VAL A 67 -6.08 -22.13 5.95
C VAL A 67 -6.88 -22.25 4.64
N GLY A 68 -6.91 -21.19 3.82
CA GLY A 68 -7.56 -21.19 2.50
C GLY A 68 -6.63 -20.92 1.32
N SER A 69 -5.38 -20.50 1.58
CA SER A 69 -4.32 -20.47 0.59
C SER A 69 -3.54 -21.78 0.72
N GLY A 70 -3.83 -22.78 -0.12
CA GLY A 70 -3.11 -24.06 -0.16
C GLY A 70 -1.63 -23.97 -0.56
N VAL A 71 -0.98 -22.84 -0.30
CA VAL A 71 0.47 -22.67 -0.39
C VAL A 71 1.02 -22.70 1.02
N ALA A 72 1.78 -23.75 1.31
CA ALA A 72 2.67 -23.86 2.46
C ALA A 72 3.64 -22.67 2.46
N SER A 73 3.20 -21.54 3.00
CA SER A 73 4.05 -20.40 3.23
C SER A 73 4.93 -20.77 4.41
N LYS A 74 6.19 -21.09 4.12
CA LYS A 74 7.26 -21.05 5.11
C LYS A 74 7.09 -19.73 5.86
N GLN A 75 6.64 -19.81 7.11
CA GLN A 75 6.65 -18.67 8.01
C GLN A 75 8.08 -18.15 8.03
N SER A 76 8.35 -17.04 7.33
CA SER A 76 9.41 -16.17 7.79
C SER A 76 8.98 -15.74 9.18
N ARG A 77 9.57 -16.38 10.19
CA ARG A 77 9.61 -15.87 11.55
C ARG A 77 10.09 -14.43 11.41
N SER A 78 9.16 -13.48 11.45
CA SER A 78 9.51 -12.09 11.70
C SER A 78 10.01 -12.06 13.13
N THR A 79 11.31 -12.24 13.31
CA THR A 79 12.01 -11.80 14.51
C THR A 79 11.59 -10.35 14.73
N GLN A 80 11.07 -10.10 15.92
CA GLN A 80 10.60 -8.80 16.36
C GLN A 80 11.77 -7.81 16.25
N HIS A 81 11.80 -7.01 15.18
CA HIS A 81 12.65 -5.84 15.12
C HIS A 81 11.78 -4.64 15.48
N THR A 82 11.81 -4.29 16.76
CA THR A 82 11.51 -2.94 17.22
C THR A 82 12.48 -1.99 16.50
N PRO A 83 12.04 -1.01 15.71
CA PRO A 83 12.93 0.06 15.29
C PRO A 83 13.19 0.93 16.53
N GLN A 84 14.32 0.68 17.21
CA GLN A 84 14.95 1.66 18.10
C GLN A 84 15.41 2.80 17.20
N ILE A 85 14.66 3.91 17.21
CA ILE A 85 15.10 5.16 16.59
C ILE A 85 16.14 5.76 17.54
N SER A 86 17.39 5.34 17.41
CA SER A 86 18.53 6.03 18.02
C SER A 86 18.92 7.19 17.12
N LEU A 87 18.63 8.42 17.56
CA LEU A 87 19.26 9.61 17.00
C LEU A 87 20.73 9.62 17.41
N THR A 88 21.62 9.18 16.52
CA THR A 88 23.03 9.55 16.57
C THR A 88 23.46 10.02 15.19
N THR A 89 23.44 11.33 15.02
CA THR A 89 24.33 12.06 14.11
C THR A 89 25.75 11.61 14.40
N GLU A 90 26.41 10.94 13.45
CA GLU A 90 27.86 11.02 13.24
C GLU A 90 28.13 10.53 11.82
N ARG A 91 28.81 11.39 11.04
CA ARG A 91 29.30 11.10 9.70
C ARG A 91 30.41 10.06 9.80
N GLN A 92 30.37 9.01 8.98
CA GLN A 92 31.59 8.34 8.59
C GLN A 92 31.49 7.85 7.14
N LEU A 93 32.33 8.46 6.31
CA LEU A 93 32.62 8.09 4.93
C LEU A 93 33.42 6.77 4.93
N SER A 94 33.00 5.81 4.14
CA SER A 94 33.91 4.83 3.54
C SER A 94 33.44 4.51 2.13
N ASN A 95 34.32 4.84 1.19
CA ASN A 95 34.21 4.54 -0.23
C ASN A 95 34.25 3.03 -0.40
N ASP A 96 33.22 2.45 -1.00
CA ASP A 96 33.35 1.26 -1.84
C ASP A 96 32.21 1.23 -2.87
N ASP A 97 32.64 0.97 -4.09
CA ASP A 97 31.99 0.97 -5.38
C ASP A 97 30.58 0.32 -5.42
N ALA A 98 29.56 1.15 -5.65
CA ALA A 98 28.28 0.69 -6.20
C ALA A 98 27.71 1.80 -7.09
N THR A 99 27.91 1.65 -8.41
CA THR A 99 27.38 2.55 -9.43
C THR A 99 25.85 2.47 -9.48
N LEU A 100 25.17 3.20 -8.59
CA LEU A 100 23.73 3.44 -8.65
C LEU A 100 23.47 4.50 -9.72
N LYS A 101 23.14 4.06 -10.94
CA LYS A 101 22.58 4.92 -11.98
C LYS A 101 21.25 5.48 -11.47
N SER A 102 21.27 6.69 -10.94
CA SER A 102 20.08 7.50 -10.73
C SER A 102 19.36 7.65 -12.06
N LYS A 103 18.20 7.01 -12.20
CA LYS A 103 17.24 7.39 -13.25
C LYS A 103 16.76 8.79 -12.91
N GLU A 104 17.20 9.76 -13.69
CA GLU A 104 16.64 11.10 -13.74
C GLU A 104 15.11 11.02 -13.73
N PHE A 105 14.54 11.67 -12.71
CA PHE A 105 13.13 11.99 -12.67
C PHE A 105 12.90 13.06 -13.72
N GLN A 106 12.28 12.72 -14.85
CA GLN A 106 11.86 13.74 -15.81
C GLN A 106 10.72 14.53 -15.17
N GLU A 107 11.05 15.70 -14.64
CA GLU A 107 10.08 16.71 -14.27
C GLU A 107 9.25 17.06 -15.52
N THR A 108 7.96 16.81 -15.42
CA THR A 108 6.99 17.11 -16.47
C THR A 108 6.88 18.63 -16.60
N ASN A 109 7.36 19.18 -17.72
CA ASN A 109 7.09 20.55 -18.15
C ASN A 109 5.58 20.74 -18.36
N PHE A 110 4.87 21.19 -17.33
CA PHE A 110 3.52 21.71 -17.46
C PHE A 110 3.60 23.24 -17.63
N GLU A 111 4.09 23.69 -18.79
CA GLU A 111 3.94 25.09 -19.19
C GLU A 111 3.88 25.24 -20.72
N LEU A 112 2.74 24.84 -21.27
CA LEU A 112 2.14 25.28 -22.53
C LEU A 112 0.74 25.75 -22.08
N GLU A 113 0.32 27.00 -22.16
CA GLU A 113 0.26 27.88 -23.32
C GLU A 113 0.04 29.34 -22.84
N SER A 114 0.99 30.25 -23.08
CA SER A 114 0.66 31.69 -23.02
C SER A 114 1.53 32.60 -23.91
N ARG A 115 2.22 32.05 -24.92
CA ARG A 115 3.16 32.83 -25.76
C ARG A 115 3.01 32.67 -27.28
N ILE A 116 1.82 32.38 -27.79
CA ILE A 116 1.52 32.54 -29.23
C ILE A 116 0.27 33.41 -29.39
N LEU A 117 0.37 34.67 -28.94
CA LEU A 117 -0.61 35.71 -29.26
C LEU A 117 0.03 37.12 -29.28
N LYS A 118 1.31 37.21 -29.66
CA LYS A 118 2.03 38.49 -29.87
C LYS A 118 2.94 38.48 -31.09
N GLU A 119 2.54 37.81 -32.16
CA GLU A 119 3.21 37.94 -33.46
C GLU A 119 2.15 37.99 -34.57
N ASN A 120 1.32 39.02 -34.51
CA ASN A 120 0.51 39.54 -35.61
C ASN A 120 0.22 41.02 -35.33
N MET A 121 1.29 41.80 -35.29
CA MET A 121 1.29 43.25 -35.54
C MET A 121 2.63 43.64 -36.14
#